data_AF-A0A9W3SZY1-F1
#
_entry.id   AF-A0A9W3SZY1-F1
#
_cell.length_a   1.000
_cell.length_b   1.000
_cell.length_c   1.000
_cell.angle_alpha   90.00
_cell.angle_beta   90.00
_cell.angle_gamma   90.00
#
_symmetry.space_group_name_H-M   'P 1'
#
loop_
_entity.id
_entity.type
_entity.pdbx_description
1 polymer ?
#
loop_
_entity_poly.entity_id
_entity_poly.type
_entity_poly.pdbx_seq_one_letter_code
_entity_poly.pdbx_strand_id
1 'polypeptide(L)' 'MRQYQMLYSTPYLYSSRTLQQMYKSTRKEEDITAIQGHMLRHEVYLDRQYYK' A
#
# COMPACT_ATOMS: atom_id res chain seq x y z
N MET A 1 7.90 0.20 -17.05
CA MET A 1 6.69 0.84 -16.51
C MET A 1 6.56 0.45 -15.04
N ARG A 2 6.41 1.42 -14.11
CA ARG A 2 6.28 1.15 -12.67
C ARG A 2 4.86 0.67 -12.36
N GLN A 3 4.71 -0.54 -11.86
CA GLN A 3 3.40 -1.20 -11.75
C GLN A 3 2.42 -0.52 -10.78
N TYR A 4 2.92 0.29 -9.83
CA TYR A 4 2.08 0.94 -8.82
C TYR A 4 2.11 2.47 -8.83
N GLN A 5 2.56 3.08 -9.93
CA GLN A 5 2.62 4.55 -10.05
C GLN A 5 1.24 5.22 -9.91
N MET A 6 0.18 4.50 -10.27
CA MET A 6 -1.22 4.93 -10.12
C MET A 6 -1.68 5.07 -8.66
N LEU A 7 -1.03 4.39 -7.69
CA LEU A 7 -1.32 4.56 -6.27
C LEU A 7 -1.05 6.00 -5.79
N TYR A 8 -0.24 6.77 -6.50
CA TYR A 8 -0.01 8.18 -6.18
C TYR A 8 -1.13 9.11 -6.64
N SER A 9 -1.97 8.69 -7.59
CA SER A 9 -2.97 9.56 -8.24
C SER A 9 -4.41 9.25 -7.84
N THR A 10 -4.71 8.01 -7.41
CA THR A 10 -6.08 7.60 -7.06
C THR A 10 -6.17 7.13 -5.60
N PRO A 11 -6.58 8.00 -4.67
CA PRO A 11 -6.98 7.63 -3.32
C PRO A 11 -8.02 6.49 -3.32
N TYR A 12 -7.95 5.58 -2.35
CA TYR A 12 -8.97 4.53 -2.10
C TYR A 12 -9.22 3.50 -3.21
N LEU A 13 -8.31 3.38 -4.19
CA LEU A 13 -8.45 2.41 -5.28
C LEU A 13 -8.50 0.95 -4.77
N TYR A 14 -7.83 0.68 -3.65
CA TYR A 14 -7.72 -0.65 -3.07
C TYR A 14 -8.06 -0.64 -1.58
N SER A 15 -8.76 -1.69 -1.13
CA SER A 15 -9.03 -1.92 0.29
C SER A 15 -7.74 -2.17 1.07
N SER A 16 -7.75 -1.94 2.40
CA SER A 16 -6.60 -2.25 3.28
C SER A 16 -6.10 -3.68 3.12
N ARG A 17 -7.02 -4.65 2.96
CA ARG A 17 -6.69 -6.07 2.78
C ARG A 17 -5.97 -6.32 1.45
N THR A 18 -6.43 -5.67 0.38
CA THR A 18 -5.80 -5.77 -0.94
C THR A 18 -4.40 -5.15 -0.92
N LEU A 19 -4.24 -3.97 -0.33
CA LEU A 19 -2.94 -3.31 -0.19
C LEU A 19 -1.97 -4.15 0.66
N GLN A 20 -2.45 -4.79 1.73
CA GLN A 20 -1.64 -5.71 2.55
C GLN A 20 -1.18 -6.94 1.77
N GLN A 21 -2.05 -7.52 0.93
CA GLN A 21 -1.68 -8.64 0.06
C GLN A 21 -0.63 -8.19 -0.98
N MET A 22 -0.83 -7.02 -1.60
CA MET A 22 0.15 -6.46 -2.54
C MET A 22 1.50 -6.20 -1.88
N TYR A 23 1.50 -5.65 -0.65
CA TYR A 23 2.72 -5.47 0.15
C TYR A 23 3.42 -6.79 0.44
N LYS A 24 2.69 -7.84 0.84
CA LYS A 24 3.25 -9.17 1.12
C LYS A 24 3.72 -9.92 -0.13
N SER A 25 3.10 -9.68 -1.27
CA SER A 25 3.42 -10.36 -2.53
C SER A 25 4.52 -9.67 -3.33
N THR A 26 4.77 -8.39 -3.11
CA THR A 26 5.82 -7.68 -3.85
C THR A 26 7.20 -7.86 -3.20
N ARG A 27 8.23 -7.97 -4.05
CA ARG A 27 9.64 -8.09 -3.63
C ARG A 27 10.50 -6.90 -4.07
N LYS A 28 9.89 -5.93 -4.77
CA LYS A 28 10.58 -4.75 -5.30
C LYS A 28 10.43 -3.60 -4.32
N GLU A 29 11.54 -3.02 -3.87
CA GLU A 29 11.53 -1.93 -2.89
C GLU A 29 10.72 -0.71 -3.35
N GLU A 30 10.83 -0.32 -4.63
CA GLU A 30 10.05 0.81 -5.18
C GLU A 30 8.52 0.60 -5.04
N ASP A 31 8.07 -0.64 -5.20
CA ASP A 31 6.67 -1.02 -5.11
C ASP A 31 6.21 -1.07 -3.65
N ILE A 32 7.08 -1.55 -2.75
CA ILE A 32 6.87 -1.54 -1.29
C ILE A 32 6.68 -0.09 -0.81
N THR A 33 7.57 0.81 -1.20
CA THR A 33 7.51 2.23 -0.82
C THR A 33 6.24 2.90 -1.34
N ALA A 34 5.82 2.60 -2.57
CA ALA A 34 4.58 3.14 -3.13
C ALA A 34 3.33 2.66 -2.36
N ILE A 35 3.26 1.37 -2.02
CA ILE A 35 2.13 0.79 -1.27
C ILE A 35 2.10 1.34 0.16
N GLN A 36 3.23 1.36 0.87
CA GLN A 36 3.33 1.93 2.22
C GLN A 36 2.98 3.42 2.24
N GLY A 37 3.51 4.20 1.28
CA GLY A 37 3.21 5.63 1.16
C GLY A 37 1.73 5.90 0.92
N HIS A 38 1.07 5.08 0.11
CA HIS A 38 -0.37 5.16 -0.12
C HIS A 38 -1.17 4.84 1.15
N MET A 39 -0.79 3.77 1.86
CA MET A 39 -1.46 3.36 3.09
C MET A 39 -1.33 4.38 4.22
N LEU A 40 -0.16 5.02 4.37
CA LEU A 40 0.08 6.08 5.35
C LEU A 40 -0.73 7.36 5.04
N ARG A 41 -0.78 7.77 3.76
CA ARG A 41 -1.48 9.00 3.35
C ARG A 41 -2.98 8.95 3.54
N HIS A 42 -3.58 7.79 3.34
CA HIS A 42 -5.04 7.63 3.37
C HIS A 42 -5.56 7.01 4.66
N GLU A 43 -4.70 6.87 5.68
CA GLU A 43 -5.01 6.26 6.98
C GLU A 43 -5.61 4.83 6.86
N VAL A 44 -5.45 4.20 5.71
CA VAL A 44 -5.91 2.83 5.41
C VAL A 44 -5.13 1.80 6.25
N TYR A 45 -4.02 2.24 6.87
CA TYR A 45 -3.18 1.54 7.83
C TYR A 45 -3.65 1.66 9.30
N LEU A 46 -4.85 2.20 9.56
CA LEU A 46 -5.47 2.17 10.89
C LEU A 46 -6.05 0.78 11.19
N ASP A 47 -5.16 -0.21 11.29
CA ASP A 47 -5.43 -1.35 12.13
C ASP A 47 -4.21 -1.61 13.00
N ARG A 48 -4.38 -1.35 14.30
CA ARG A 48 -3.46 -1.58 15.41
C ARG A 48 -2.85 -3.00 15.46
N GLN A 49 -3.26 -3.90 14.57
CA GLN A 49 -2.78 -5.28 14.43
C GLN A 49 -1.32 -5.45 13.99
N TYR A 50 -0.62 -4.39 13.58
CA TYR A 50 0.81 -4.47 13.24
C TYR A 50 1.77 -4.20 14.41
N TYR A 51 1.26 -3.71 15.54
CA TYR A 51 2.01 -3.64 16.80
C TYR A 51 1.64 -4.84 17.68
N LYS A 52 2.12 -6.04 17.33
CA LYS A 52 2.25 -7.14 18.29
C LYS A 52 3.34 -8.11 17.89
#